data_AF-A0A820QV81-F1
#
_entry.id   AF-A0A820QV81-F1
#
_cell.length_a   1.000
_cell.length_b   1.000
_cell.length_c   1.000
_cell.angle_alpha   90.00
_cell.angle_beta   90.00
_cell.angle_gamma   90.00
#
_symmetry.space_group_name_H-M   'P 1'
#
loop_
_entity.id
_entity.type
_entity.pdbx_description
1 polymer ?
#
loop_
_entity_poly.entity_id
_entity_poly.type
_entity_poly.pdbx_seq_one_letter_code
_entity_poly.pdbx_strand_id
1 'polypeptide(L)'
;SMKKRAKFHSQCHRLLDELLRESVPIQMDNSVDMMAQRFMHDALPPMLTAEEQLTTIQEQGERWNSDFNRVSNVVELEPDTRVRLLRRHCLRVAEQDTNEGGEDDDEDNIVAYYTTDNARSYHDRPLSTLGVDKETLPALEMLFYNLSTIS
;
A
#
# COMPACT_ATOMS: atom_id res chain seq x y z
N SER A 1 -52.75 -12.56 -7.47
CA SER A 1 -53.07 -11.19 -7.94
C SER A 1 -51.79 -10.49 -8.40
N MET A 2 -51.70 -10.10 -9.68
CA MET A 2 -50.51 -9.43 -10.26
C MET A 2 -50.07 -8.20 -9.45
N LYS A 3 -50.99 -7.50 -8.80
CA LYS A 3 -50.72 -6.31 -7.98
C LYS A 3 -49.80 -6.59 -6.78
N LYS A 4 -49.93 -7.77 -6.14
CA LYS A 4 -49.05 -8.16 -5.02
C LYS A 4 -47.61 -8.42 -5.48
N ARG A 5 -47.44 -9.05 -6.66
CA ARG A 5 -46.12 -9.31 -7.27
C ARG A 5 -45.44 -8.01 -7.69
N ALA A 6 -46.17 -7.08 -8.29
CA ALA A 6 -45.65 -5.76 -8.66
C ALA A 6 -45.19 -4.96 -7.42
N LYS A 7 -46.00 -4.95 -6.35
CA LYS A 7 -45.65 -4.28 -5.08
C LYS A 7 -44.40 -4.89 -4.42
N PHE A 8 -44.24 -6.21 -4.48
CA PHE A 8 -43.04 -6.87 -3.97
C PHE A 8 -41.80 -6.47 -4.79
N HIS A 9 -41.90 -6.49 -6.12
CA HIS A 9 -40.77 -6.11 -6.98
C HIS A 9 -40.36 -4.65 -6.80
N SER A 10 -41.33 -3.73 -6.67
CA SER A 10 -41.03 -2.31 -6.38
C SER A 10 -40.37 -2.13 -5.03
N GLN A 11 -40.74 -2.94 -4.03
CA GLN A 11 -40.12 -2.89 -2.71
C GLN A 11 -38.67 -3.41 -2.74
N CYS A 12 -38.40 -4.50 -3.48
CA CYS A 12 -37.04 -5.00 -3.66
C CYS A 12 -36.15 -3.99 -4.38
N HIS A 13 -36.64 -3.37 -5.46
CA HIS A 13 -35.90 -2.33 -6.17
C HIS A 13 -35.59 -1.15 -5.27
N ARG A 14 -36.59 -0.66 -4.51
CA ARG A 14 -36.39 0.44 -3.56
C ARG A 14 -35.31 0.12 -2.53
N LEU A 15 -35.32 -1.09 -1.95
CA LEU A 15 -34.34 -1.52 -0.96
C LEU A 15 -32.94 -1.72 -1.57
N LEU A 16 -32.86 -2.23 -2.80
CA LEU A 16 -31.60 -2.34 -3.53
C LEU A 16 -31.02 -0.96 -3.84
N ASP A 17 -31.83 -0.02 -4.32
CA ASP A 17 -31.40 1.35 -4.60
C ASP A 17 -30.90 2.05 -3.33
N GLU A 18 -31.56 1.82 -2.19
CA GLU A 18 -31.15 2.35 -0.88
C GLU A 18 -29.78 1.78 -0.46
N LEU A 19 -29.60 0.46 -0.56
CA LEU A 19 -28.33 -0.21 -0.27
C LEU A 19 -27.20 0.27 -1.19
N LEU A 20 -27.46 0.34 -2.50
CA LEU A 20 -26.49 0.80 -3.50
C LEU A 20 -26.04 2.25 -3.26
N ARG A 21 -26.90 3.07 -2.66
CA ARG A 21 -26.57 4.48 -2.39
C ARG A 21 -25.78 4.67 -1.11
N GLU A 22 -26.13 3.94 -0.06
CA GLU A 22 -25.60 4.18 1.28
C GLU A 22 -24.39 3.31 1.61
N SER A 23 -24.42 2.01 1.32
CA SER A 23 -23.39 1.08 1.78
C SER A 23 -22.33 0.76 0.74
N VAL A 24 -22.70 0.76 -0.55
CA VAL A 24 -21.78 0.34 -1.62
C VAL A 24 -20.56 1.22 -1.76
N PRO A 25 -20.62 2.57 -1.70
CA PRO A 25 -19.41 3.38 -1.84
C PRO A 25 -18.33 3.03 -0.80
N ILE A 26 -18.71 2.93 0.48
CA ILE A 26 -17.80 2.57 1.58
C ILE A 26 -17.27 1.14 1.41
N GLN A 27 -18.17 0.19 1.10
CA GLN A 27 -17.75 -1.19 0.89
C GLN A 27 -16.89 -1.38 -0.35
N MET A 28 -17.02 -0.50 -1.37
CA MET A 28 -16.18 -0.54 -2.56
C MET A 28 -14.74 -0.17 -2.23
N ASP A 29 -14.51 0.90 -1.46
CA ASP A 29 -13.15 1.31 -1.09
C ASP A 29 -12.45 0.21 -0.28
N ASN A 30 -13.12 -0.34 0.74
CA ASN A 30 -12.59 -1.46 1.52
C ASN A 30 -12.34 -2.69 0.64
N SER A 31 -13.24 -3.01 -0.30
CA SER A 31 -13.05 -4.13 -1.22
C SER A 31 -11.86 -3.92 -2.15
N VAL A 32 -11.63 -2.69 -2.59
CA VAL A 32 -10.48 -2.30 -3.41
C VAL A 32 -9.20 -2.47 -2.60
N ASP A 33 -9.18 -2.06 -1.32
CA ASP A 33 -8.04 -2.25 -0.44
C ASP A 33 -7.75 -3.72 -0.16
N MET A 34 -8.78 -4.53 0.12
CA MET A 34 -8.62 -5.98 0.28
C MET A 34 -8.05 -6.63 -0.99
N MET A 35 -8.51 -6.21 -2.17
CA MET A 35 -7.97 -6.72 -3.43
C MET A 35 -6.53 -6.25 -3.66
N ALA A 36 -6.22 -4.99 -3.33
CA ALA A 36 -4.89 -4.44 -3.43
C ALA A 36 -3.93 -5.18 -2.48
N GLN A 37 -4.33 -5.45 -1.24
CA GLN A 37 -3.53 -6.22 -0.27
C GLN A 37 -3.16 -7.61 -0.82
N ARG A 38 -4.12 -8.32 -1.42
CA ARG A 38 -3.87 -9.60 -2.08
C ARG A 38 -2.88 -9.46 -3.24
N PHE A 39 -3.07 -8.44 -4.08
CA PHE A 39 -2.13 -8.14 -5.16
C PHE A 39 -0.72 -7.88 -4.63
N MET A 40 -0.57 -7.16 -3.52
CA MET A 40 0.73 -6.89 -2.90
C MET A 40 1.43 -8.17 -2.41
N HIS A 41 0.68 -9.17 -1.95
CA HIS A 41 1.24 -10.48 -1.56
C HIS A 41 1.59 -11.36 -2.76
N ASP A 42 0.75 -11.34 -3.80
CA ASP A 42 0.91 -12.15 -5.02
C ASP A 42 2.00 -11.61 -5.97
N ALA A 43 2.27 -10.30 -5.93
CA ALA A 43 3.17 -9.66 -6.86
C ALA A 43 4.63 -10.13 -6.71
N LEU A 44 5.33 -10.27 -7.84
CA LEU A 44 6.77 -10.45 -7.83
C LEU A 44 7.48 -9.19 -7.31
N PRO A 45 8.68 -9.33 -6.70
CA PRO A 45 9.50 -8.17 -6.39
C PRO A 45 9.86 -7.41 -7.67
N PRO A 46 9.94 -6.07 -7.64
CA PRO A 46 10.24 -5.27 -8.81
C PRO A 46 11.65 -5.56 -9.32
N MET A 47 11.77 -5.75 -10.63
CA MET A 47 13.08 -5.81 -11.28
C MET A 47 13.55 -4.39 -11.61
N LEU A 48 14.55 -3.89 -10.89
CA LEU A 48 15.05 -2.53 -11.02
C LEU A 48 15.96 -2.36 -12.25
N THR A 49 15.84 -1.22 -12.93
CA THR A 49 16.79 -0.81 -13.97
C THR A 49 18.12 -0.42 -13.34
N ALA A 50 19.20 -0.34 -14.14
CA ALA A 50 20.50 0.10 -13.64
C ALA A 50 20.42 1.52 -13.03
N GLU A 51 19.66 2.43 -13.63
CA GLU A 51 19.46 3.79 -13.12
C GLU A 51 18.69 3.81 -11.79
N GLU A 52 17.67 2.97 -11.65
CA GLU A 52 16.95 2.80 -10.37
C GLU A 52 17.89 2.22 -9.30
N GLN A 53 18.70 1.21 -9.63
CA GLN A 53 19.64 0.61 -8.69
C GLN A 53 20.64 1.62 -8.14
N LEU A 54 21.21 2.47 -9.01
CA LEU A 54 22.14 3.54 -8.66
C LEU A 54 21.56 4.61 -7.71
N THR A 55 20.24 4.69 -7.56
CA THR A 55 19.55 5.66 -6.70
C THR A 55 18.84 5.02 -5.51
N THR A 56 19.11 3.74 -5.26
CA THR A 56 18.52 2.96 -4.16
C THR A 56 19.59 2.38 -3.25
N ILE A 57 19.14 1.91 -2.09
CA ILE A 57 20.00 1.24 -1.10
C ILE A 57 20.66 -0.04 -1.64
N GLN A 58 20.17 -0.63 -2.73
CA GLN A 58 20.77 -1.84 -3.32
C GLN A 58 22.21 -1.62 -3.79
N GLU A 59 22.51 -0.47 -4.40
CA GLU A 59 23.88 -0.13 -4.82
C GLU A 59 24.51 0.99 -3.99
N GLN A 60 23.69 1.91 -3.49
CA GLN A 60 24.15 3.06 -2.70
C GLN A 60 24.01 2.88 -1.19
N GLY A 61 23.63 1.70 -0.72
CA GLY A 61 23.58 1.38 0.70
C GLY A 61 24.94 1.19 1.33
N GLU A 62 24.93 1.14 2.66
CA GLU A 62 26.08 0.88 3.49
C GLU A 62 26.67 -0.51 3.22
N ARG A 63 27.99 -0.59 3.10
CA ARG A 63 28.70 -1.85 2.93
C ARG A 63 30.01 -1.89 3.68
N TRP A 64 30.35 -3.07 4.19
CA TRP A 64 31.66 -3.31 4.79
C TRP A 64 32.76 -3.18 3.75
N ASN A 65 33.76 -2.34 4.04
CA ASN A 65 34.97 -2.21 3.22
C ASN A 65 36.14 -2.88 3.94
N SER A 66 36.62 -3.99 3.36
CA SER A 66 37.73 -4.78 3.91
C SER A 66 39.06 -4.02 3.91
N ASP A 67 39.29 -3.15 2.92
CA ASP A 67 40.56 -2.45 2.74
C ASP A 67 40.76 -1.36 3.80
N PHE A 68 39.67 -0.69 4.17
CA PHE A 68 39.66 0.34 5.22
C PHE A 68 39.20 -0.20 6.58
N ASN A 69 38.82 -1.48 6.66
CA ASN A 69 38.29 -2.15 7.86
C ASN A 69 37.16 -1.35 8.55
N ARG A 70 36.25 -0.78 7.74
CA ARG A 70 35.14 0.07 8.21
C ARG A 70 33.95 0.00 7.25
N VAL A 71 32.78 0.42 7.72
CA VAL A 71 31.61 0.64 6.87
C VAL A 71 31.89 1.82 5.94
N SER A 72 31.52 1.66 4.67
CA SER A 72 31.63 2.67 3.62
C SER A 72 30.27 2.91 3.00
N ASN A 73 30.13 4.02 2.27
CA ASN A 73 28.91 4.40 1.57
C ASN A 73 27.72 4.68 2.51
N VAL A 74 28.02 5.26 3.66
CA VAL A 74 27.02 5.83 4.57
C VAL A 74 26.55 7.13 3.95
N VAL A 75 25.28 7.17 3.55
CA VAL A 75 24.63 8.36 2.98
C VAL A 75 23.40 8.65 3.85
N GLU A 76 23.38 9.85 4.43
CA GLU A 76 22.21 10.34 5.17
C GLU A 76 21.32 11.17 4.23
N LEU A 77 20.01 11.04 4.40
CA LEU A 77 19.04 11.87 3.68
C LEU A 77 18.97 13.24 4.35
N GLU A 78 19.37 14.28 3.61
CA GLU A 78 19.22 15.68 4.04
C GLU A 78 17.83 16.24 3.65
N PRO A 79 17.32 17.30 4.31
CA PRO A 79 16.00 17.87 4.01
C PRO A 79 15.80 18.35 2.57
N ASP A 80 16.88 18.65 1.84
CA ASP A 80 16.87 19.04 0.42
C ASP A 80 17.07 17.85 -0.54
N THR A 81 17.24 16.65 -0.01
CA THR A 81 17.37 15.42 -0.80
C THR A 81 16.08 15.15 -1.56
N ARG A 82 16.20 15.04 -2.88
CA ARG A 82 15.06 14.73 -3.75
C ARG A 82 14.78 13.24 -3.72
N VAL A 83 13.59 12.88 -3.25
CA VAL A 83 13.13 11.49 -3.17
C VAL A 83 11.88 11.27 -4.03
N ARG A 84 11.69 10.04 -4.47
CA ARG A 84 10.47 9.57 -5.12
C ARG A 84 10.22 8.11 -4.75
N LEU A 85 8.98 7.65 -4.89
CA LEU A 85 8.70 6.21 -4.82
C LEU A 85 9.46 5.47 -5.92
N LEU A 86 9.96 4.28 -5.57
CA LEU A 86 10.66 3.41 -6.49
C LEU A 86 9.79 3.12 -7.71
N ARG A 87 8.59 2.56 -7.47
CA ARG A 87 7.51 2.40 -8.44
C ARG A 87 6.17 2.47 -7.74
N ARG A 88 5.16 3.01 -8.43
CA ARG A 88 3.80 3.21 -7.89
C ARG A 88 3.13 1.93 -7.40
N HIS A 89 3.36 0.81 -8.09
CA HIS A 89 2.70 -0.47 -7.78
C HIS A 89 3.41 -1.27 -6.67
N CYS A 90 4.53 -0.77 -6.15
CA CYS A 90 5.30 -1.45 -5.11
C CYS A 90 4.90 -1.03 -3.70
N LEU A 91 3.92 -0.12 -3.55
CA LEU A 91 3.44 0.37 -2.26
C LEU A 91 1.90 0.54 -2.32
N ARG A 92 1.20 0.05 -1.29
CA ARG A 92 -0.22 0.32 -1.04
C ARG A 92 -0.37 0.72 0.42
N VAL A 93 -1.11 1.78 0.69
CA VAL A 93 -1.45 2.21 2.05
C VAL A 93 -2.95 2.00 2.24
N ALA A 94 -3.34 1.37 3.34
CA ALA A 94 -4.73 1.15 3.70
C ALA A 94 -4.89 1.10 5.22
N GLU A 95 -6.09 1.39 5.70
CA GLU A 95 -6.47 1.13 7.09
C GLU A 95 -6.58 -0.38 7.32
N GLN A 96 -6.02 -0.87 8.42
CA GLN A 96 -6.16 -2.25 8.84
C GLN A 96 -7.40 -2.38 9.72
N ASP A 97 -8.38 -3.16 9.27
CA ASP A 97 -9.53 -3.56 10.09
C ASP A 97 -9.04 -4.46 11.25
N THR A 98 -8.76 -3.88 12.41
CA THR A 98 -8.48 -4.63 13.64
C THR A 98 -9.78 -5.20 14.22
N ASN A 99 -10.23 -6.32 13.66
CA ASN A 99 -11.14 -7.22 14.38
C ASN A 99 -10.38 -8.19 15.31
N GLU A 100 -9.07 -8.02 15.45
CA GLU A 100 -8.22 -8.76 16.39
C GLU A 100 -7.86 -7.81 17.54
N GLY A 101 -8.72 -7.79 18.55
CA GLY A 101 -8.60 -6.91 19.72
C GLY A 101 -7.28 -7.09 20.48
N GLY A 102 -6.49 -6.03 20.48
CA GLY A 102 -5.45 -5.77 21.47
C GLY A 102 -5.86 -4.54 22.28
N GLU A 103 -5.54 -4.50 23.57
CA GLU A 103 -6.07 -3.54 24.56
C GLU A 103 -5.65 -2.06 24.37
N ASP A 104 -5.17 -1.68 23.19
CA ASP A 104 -4.71 -0.32 22.82
C ASP A 104 -5.48 0.21 21.58
N ASP A 105 -6.80 -0.03 21.51
CA ASP A 105 -7.72 0.31 20.41
C ASP A 105 -8.09 1.82 20.34
N ASP A 106 -7.10 2.72 20.27
CA ASP A 106 -7.34 4.17 20.06
C ASP A 106 -6.53 4.79 18.90
N GLU A 107 -5.69 4.01 18.19
CA GLU A 107 -4.93 4.51 17.04
C GLU A 107 -5.42 3.88 15.72
N ASP A 108 -5.80 4.72 14.76
CA ASP A 108 -6.08 4.33 13.37
C ASP A 108 -4.88 3.53 12.82
N ASN A 109 -5.00 2.20 12.77
CA ASN A 109 -3.91 1.31 12.34
C ASN A 109 -3.72 1.37 10.83
N ILE A 110 -3.01 2.39 10.35
CA ILE A 110 -2.70 2.53 8.94
C ILE A 110 -1.46 1.70 8.61
N VAL A 111 -1.55 0.88 7.57
CA VAL A 111 -0.49 -0.05 7.16
C VAL A 111 -0.10 0.18 5.71
N ALA A 112 1.21 0.25 5.48
CA ALA A 112 1.81 0.19 4.17
C ALA A 112 2.22 -1.25 3.82
N TYR A 113 1.63 -1.78 2.75
CA TYR A 113 2.03 -3.02 2.12
C TYR A 113 3.03 -2.74 1.01
N TYR A 114 4.07 -3.56 0.85
CA TYR A 114 5.09 -3.34 -0.17
C TYR A 114 5.62 -4.64 -0.79
N THR A 115 6.12 -4.57 -2.04
CA THR A 115 6.53 -5.77 -2.80
C THR A 115 8.04 -5.98 -2.92
N THR A 116 8.87 -5.03 -2.47
CA THR A 116 10.33 -5.09 -2.67
C THR A 116 10.97 -6.30 -2.00
N ASP A 117 10.39 -6.78 -0.90
CA ASP A 117 10.89 -7.92 -0.15
C ASP A 117 10.19 -9.24 -0.52
N ASN A 118 9.28 -9.23 -1.50
CA ASN A 118 8.61 -10.44 -1.95
C ASN A 118 9.62 -11.43 -2.54
N ALA A 119 9.35 -12.72 -2.36
CA ALA A 119 10.13 -13.76 -3.01
C ALA A 119 9.74 -13.87 -4.50
N ARG A 120 10.64 -14.45 -5.30
CA ARG A 120 10.33 -14.81 -6.70
C ARG A 120 9.52 -16.12 -6.78
N SER A 121 9.54 -16.91 -5.72
CA SER A 121 8.68 -18.05 -5.45
C SER A 121 7.34 -17.57 -4.88
N TYR A 122 6.23 -18.11 -5.38
CA TYR A 122 4.89 -17.75 -4.94
C TYR A 122 4.72 -18.02 -3.43
N HIS A 123 4.37 -16.97 -2.67
CA HIS A 123 4.05 -17.01 -1.23
C HIS A 123 5.11 -17.64 -0.32
N ASP A 124 6.37 -17.64 -0.76
CA ASP A 124 7.49 -18.15 0.04
C ASP A 124 7.87 -17.21 1.19
N ARG A 125 7.35 -15.98 1.17
CA ARG A 125 7.46 -14.99 2.25
C ARG A 125 6.07 -14.51 2.68
N PRO A 126 5.91 -14.13 3.95
CA PRO A 126 4.69 -13.47 4.41
C PRO A 126 4.53 -12.11 3.71
N LEU A 127 3.30 -11.58 3.75
CA LEU A 127 3.02 -10.24 3.26
C LEU A 127 3.86 -9.21 4.02
N SER A 128 4.59 -8.37 3.27
CA SER A 128 5.45 -7.35 3.86
C SER A 128 4.63 -6.12 4.23
N THR A 129 4.73 -5.70 5.49
CA THR A 129 3.95 -4.63 6.10
C THR A 129 4.82 -3.67 6.89
N LEU A 130 4.45 -2.39 6.88
CA LEU A 130 5.05 -1.34 7.69
C LEU A 130 3.92 -0.50 8.32
N GLY A 131 3.94 -0.30 9.64
CA GLY A 131 3.01 0.61 10.31
C GLY A 131 3.29 2.06 9.90
N VAL A 132 2.23 2.84 9.70
CA VAL A 132 2.32 4.21 9.21
C VAL A 132 1.53 5.12 10.14
N ASP A 133 2.19 6.14 10.69
CA ASP A 133 1.51 7.12 11.52
C ASP A 133 0.64 8.04 10.65
N LYS A 134 -0.53 8.42 11.16
CA LYS A 134 -1.47 9.33 10.48
C LYS A 134 -0.83 10.66 10.08
N GLU A 135 0.13 11.15 10.87
CA GLU A 135 0.88 12.39 10.59
C GLU A 135 1.73 12.29 9.32
N THR A 136 2.12 11.09 8.90
CA THR A 136 2.98 10.86 7.73
C THR A 136 2.19 10.68 6.43
N LEU A 137 0.87 10.49 6.51
CA LEU A 137 0.02 10.30 5.32
C LEU A 137 0.10 11.42 4.29
N PRO A 138 0.08 12.72 4.66
CA PRO A 138 0.19 13.79 3.68
C PRO A 138 1.49 13.72 2.88
N ALA A 139 2.59 13.28 3.52
CA ALA A 139 3.88 13.12 2.84
C ALA A 139 3.83 11.94 1.84
N LEU A 140 3.21 10.82 2.22
CA LEU A 140 3.03 9.67 1.33
C LEU A 140 2.13 10.01 0.13
N GLU A 141 1.04 10.74 0.34
CA GLU A 141 0.17 11.21 -0.74
C GLU A 141 0.96 12.05 -1.77
N MET A 142 1.79 12.97 -1.29
CA MET A 142 2.66 13.78 -2.16
C MET A 142 3.63 12.93 -2.99
N LEU A 143 4.15 11.84 -2.42
CA LEU A 143 4.99 10.89 -3.14
C LEU A 143 4.21 10.11 -4.21
N PHE A 144 2.93 9.78 -3.96
CA PHE A 144 2.07 9.13 -4.94
C PHE A 144 1.70 10.04 -6.13
N TYR A 145 1.49 11.34 -5.89
CA TYR A 145 1.14 12.29 -6.95
C TYR A 145 2.33 12.70 -7.84
N ASN A 146 3.53 12.80 -7.27
CA ASN A 146 4.71 13.35 -7.97
C ASN A 146 5.58 12.32 -8.72
N LEU A 147 5.10 11.08 -8.87
CA LEU A 147 5.81 9.97 -9.52
C LEU A 147 6.19 10.21 -11.00
N SER A 148 5.64 11.23 -11.66
CA SER A 148 5.80 11.47 -13.11
C SER A 148 6.60 12.72 -13.48
N THR A 149 7.08 13.52 -12.52
CA THR A 149 7.52 14.90 -12.80
C THR A 149 9.04 15.07 -12.91
N ILE A 150 9.83 13.99 -12.92
CA ILE A 150 11.27 14.06 -13.16
C ILE A 150 11.61 13.15 -14.34
N SER A 151 11.40 13.69 -15.54
CA SER A 151 11.93 13.20 -16.83
C SER A 151 12.93 14.20 -17.37
#